data_AF-A0A8T4SN66-F1
#
_entry.id   AF-A0A8T4SN66-F1
#
_cell.length_a   1.000
_cell.length_b   1.000
_cell.length_c   1.000
_cell.angle_alpha   90.00
_cell.angle_beta   90.00
_cell.angle_gamma   90.00
#
_symmetry.space_group_name_H-M   'P 1'
#
loop_
_entity.id
_entity.type
_entity.pdbx_description
1 polymer ?
#
loop_
_entity_poly.entity_id
_entity_poly.type
_entity_poly.pdbx_seq_one_letter_code
_entity_poly.pdbx_strand_id
1 'polypeptide(L)'
;MGCIIRETCSLALVVLLLLSACTINNGLTGAVVGLPASVQAMVSCKNVTWTEEEVIMGTCTEINNRVSCLDAPLNLSCTTIQENFNYTCSQGKQTVTKSKQDCDTTGYVINNVHLNTIDYKCDVIDNSGVITATCDSVFDGNGDGVCGSGESCTRFVVDGTSVTRTEKNSGDTWVASDESYFLERADVTS
;
A
#
# COMPACT_ATOMS: atom_id res chain seq x y z
N MET A 1 -15.88 -32.26 -36.56
CA MET A 1 -16.72 -32.25 -37.78
C MET A 1 -18.16 -32.18 -37.34
N GLY A 2 -18.92 -31.17 -37.78
CA GLY A 2 -20.33 -31.04 -37.43
C GLY A 2 -20.80 -29.58 -37.35
N CYS A 3 -20.58 -28.83 -38.43
CA CYS A 3 -21.23 -27.54 -38.68
C CYS A 3 -22.54 -27.85 -39.41
N ILE A 4 -23.69 -27.40 -38.89
CA ILE A 4 -24.92 -27.30 -39.70
C ILE A 4 -25.56 -25.95 -39.44
N ILE A 5 -25.54 -25.17 -40.51
CA ILE A 5 -26.24 -23.93 -40.78
C ILE A 5 -27.69 -24.25 -41.16
N ARG A 6 -28.65 -23.40 -40.77
CA ARG A 6 -29.91 -23.11 -41.51
C ARG A 6 -30.48 -21.78 -40.99
N GLU A 7 -30.39 -20.72 -41.80
CA GLU A 7 -31.43 -20.22 -42.74
C GLU A 7 -32.66 -19.65 -42.00
N THR A 8 -32.78 -18.33 -41.83
CA THR A 8 -33.33 -17.30 -42.75
C THR A 8 -34.80 -17.45 -43.13
N CYS A 9 -35.65 -16.55 -42.60
CA CYS A 9 -36.72 -15.81 -43.30
C CYS A 9 -37.29 -14.77 -42.30
N SER A 10 -37.37 -13.45 -42.48
CA SER A 10 -37.62 -12.53 -43.61
C SER A 10 -39.00 -11.86 -43.45
N LEU A 11 -39.02 -10.55 -43.79
CA LEU A 11 -40.13 -9.59 -43.93
C LEU A 11 -40.78 -9.07 -42.64
N ALA A 12 -40.48 -7.84 -42.20
CA ALA A 12 -40.83 -6.52 -42.77
C ALA A 12 -42.29 -6.12 -42.53
N LEU A 13 -42.48 -5.13 -41.63
CA LEU A 13 -43.62 -4.23 -41.70
C LEU A 13 -43.16 -2.81 -41.36
N VAL A 14 -43.27 -1.95 -42.36
CA VAL A 14 -43.11 -0.50 -42.31
C VAL A 14 -44.35 0.08 -41.62
N VAL A 15 -44.16 0.90 -40.58
CA VAL A 15 -45.15 1.91 -40.18
C VAL A 15 -44.44 3.24 -39.98
N LEU A 16 -44.95 4.21 -40.72
CA LEU A 16 -44.50 5.57 -40.90
C LEU A 16 -45.17 6.49 -39.84
N LEU A 17 -44.40 7.46 -39.35
CA LEU A 17 -44.81 8.76 -38.79
C LEU A 17 -45.57 8.80 -37.46
N LEU A 18 -44.98 9.52 -36.48
CA LEU A 18 -45.56 10.77 -35.97
C LEU A 18 -44.48 11.62 -35.30
N LEU A 19 -44.45 12.89 -35.71
CA LEU A 19 -43.62 13.94 -35.17
C LEU A 19 -43.91 14.18 -33.68
N SER A 20 -42.86 14.24 -32.86
CA SER A 20 -42.84 15.15 -31.72
C SER A 20 -41.45 15.75 -31.62
N ALA A 21 -41.37 17.03 -31.97
CA ALA A 21 -40.23 17.88 -31.68
C ALA A 21 -40.15 18.01 -30.16
N CYS A 22 -39.33 17.17 -29.52
CA CYS A 22 -38.87 17.45 -28.18
C CYS A 22 -37.69 18.41 -28.32
N THR A 23 -37.99 19.69 -28.14
CA THR A 23 -37.01 20.75 -27.98
C THR A 23 -36.12 20.35 -26.79
N ILE A 24 -34.95 19.80 -27.07
CA ILE A 24 -33.89 19.64 -26.08
C ILE A 24 -33.46 21.07 -25.77
N ASN A 25 -34.00 21.62 -24.68
CA ASN A 25 -33.43 22.80 -24.07
C ASN A 25 -31.96 22.47 -23.80
N ASN A 26 -31.07 23.14 -24.52
CA ASN A 26 -29.66 23.26 -24.19
C ASN A 26 -29.54 24.00 -22.86
N GLY A 27 -29.90 23.33 -21.78
CA GLY A 27 -29.40 23.61 -20.45
C GLY A 27 -28.03 22.97 -20.33
N LEU A 28 -27.06 23.45 -21.10
CA LEU A 28 -25.66 23.35 -20.74
C LEU A 28 -25.48 24.22 -19.48
N THR A 29 -25.92 23.71 -18.34
CA THR A 29 -25.26 24.04 -17.08
C THR A 29 -23.84 23.55 -17.31
N GLY A 30 -22.94 24.51 -17.58
CA GLY A 30 -21.53 24.21 -17.74
C GLY A 30 -21.15 23.29 -16.61
N ALA A 31 -20.75 22.06 -16.94
CA ALA A 31 -19.94 21.29 -16.03
C ALA A 31 -18.76 22.20 -15.75
N VAL A 32 -18.77 22.81 -14.57
CA VAL A 32 -17.58 23.48 -14.05
C VAL A 32 -16.57 22.35 -14.04
N VAL A 33 -15.66 22.38 -15.01
CA VAL A 33 -14.50 21.51 -15.00
C VAL A 33 -13.73 21.99 -13.78
N GLY A 34 -14.06 21.40 -12.62
CA GLY A 34 -13.35 21.63 -11.39
C GLY A 34 -11.89 21.39 -11.71
N LEU A 35 -11.05 22.39 -11.44
CA LEU A 35 -9.61 22.17 -11.45
C LEU A 35 -9.36 20.94 -10.55
N PRO A 36 -8.59 19.95 -11.01
CA PRO A 36 -8.31 18.77 -10.20
C PRO A 36 -7.71 19.26 -8.89
N ALA A 37 -8.29 18.81 -7.78
CA ALA A 37 -7.83 19.24 -6.46
C ALA A 37 -6.41 18.69 -6.23
N SER A 38 -5.52 19.52 -5.70
CA SER A 38 -4.15 19.09 -5.41
C SER A 38 -4.11 18.46 -4.03
N VAL A 39 -3.85 17.15 -3.97
CA VAL A 39 -3.63 16.40 -2.72
C VAL A 39 -2.14 16.07 -2.60
N GLN A 40 -1.52 16.45 -1.49
CA GLN A 40 -0.13 16.12 -1.17
C GLN A 40 -0.05 15.49 0.22
N ALA A 41 0.56 14.31 0.34
CA ALA A 41 0.79 13.69 1.64
C ALA A 41 1.95 14.40 2.38
N MET A 42 1.73 14.73 3.64
CA MET A 42 2.77 15.19 4.56
C MET A 42 3.41 13.95 5.18
N VAL A 43 4.74 13.82 5.04
CA VAL A 43 5.48 12.66 5.51
C VAL A 43 6.54 13.10 6.51
N SER A 44 6.61 12.40 7.65
CA SER A 44 7.67 12.55 8.63
C SER A 44 8.54 11.30 8.63
N CYS A 45 9.84 11.49 8.42
CA CYS A 45 10.81 10.40 8.36
C CYS A 45 11.77 10.49 9.55
N LYS A 46 11.94 9.38 10.27
CA LYS A 46 12.93 9.22 11.33
C LYS A 46 13.94 8.16 10.93
N ASN A 47 15.21 8.41 11.24
CA ASN A 47 16.24 7.38 11.11
C ASN A 47 16.18 6.46 12.32
N VAL A 48 15.92 5.18 12.08
CA VAL A 48 15.94 4.14 13.11
C VAL A 48 17.21 3.33 12.95
N THR A 49 18.00 3.25 14.00
CA THR A 49 19.19 2.41 14.06
C THR A 49 18.97 1.24 15.01
N TRP A 50 19.49 0.08 14.63
CA TRP A 50 19.48 -1.10 15.50
C TRP A 50 20.77 -1.88 15.33
N THR A 51 21.05 -2.73 16.32
CA THR A 51 22.20 -3.63 16.29
C THR A 51 21.72 -5.06 16.18
N GLU A 52 22.40 -5.85 15.37
CA GLU A 52 22.16 -7.29 15.25
C GLU A 52 23.48 -8.04 15.11
N GLU A 53 23.47 -9.31 15.51
CA GLU A 53 24.61 -10.20 15.31
C GLU A 53 24.53 -10.83 13.91
N GLU A 54 25.55 -10.60 13.09
CA GLU A 54 25.73 -11.28 11.82
C GLU A 54 26.85 -12.31 11.93
N VAL A 55 26.63 -13.47 11.31
CA VAL A 55 27.65 -14.51 11.22
C VAL A 55 28.69 -14.10 10.19
N ILE A 56 29.96 -14.10 10.59
CA ILE A 56 31.06 -13.93 9.66
C ILE A 56 31.30 -15.27 8.99
N MET A 57 31.07 -15.32 7.68
CA MET A 57 31.40 -16.48 6.86
C MET A 57 32.81 -16.32 6.30
N GLY A 58 33.59 -17.38 6.38
CA GLY A 58 34.92 -17.45 5.78
C GLY A 58 35.17 -18.81 5.15
N THR A 59 36.41 -19.04 4.73
CA THR A 59 36.84 -20.32 4.16
C THR A 59 37.59 -21.10 5.23
N CYS A 60 37.13 -22.32 5.52
CA CYS A 60 37.86 -23.30 6.31
C CYS A 60 38.55 -24.29 5.35
N THR A 61 39.72 -24.77 5.77
CA THR A 61 40.46 -25.81 5.07
C THR A 61 40.54 -27.04 5.94
N GLU A 62 40.00 -28.15 5.45
CA GLU A 62 40.23 -29.47 6.02
C GLU A 62 41.36 -30.16 5.25
N ILE A 63 42.29 -30.72 6.01
CA ILE A 63 43.44 -31.43 5.46
C ILE A 63 43.19 -32.92 5.67
N ASN A 64 43.04 -33.65 4.56
CA ASN A 64 42.93 -35.10 4.57
C ASN A 64 44.21 -35.72 4.00
N ASN A 65 44.70 -36.76 4.65
CA ASN A 65 45.89 -37.48 4.22
C ASN A 65 45.48 -38.84 3.67
N ARG A 66 45.54 -39.00 2.34
CA ARG A 66 45.23 -40.27 1.68
C ARG A 66 46.52 -41.02 1.38
N VAL A 67 46.58 -42.28 1.79
CA VAL A 67 47.67 -43.17 1.38
C VAL A 67 47.33 -43.76 0.02
N SER A 68 48.25 -43.64 -0.93
CA SER A 68 48.14 -44.22 -2.27
C SER A 68 49.33 -45.12 -2.54
N CYS A 69 49.07 -46.39 -2.84
CA CYS A 69 50.10 -47.37 -3.19
C CYS A 69 49.94 -47.73 -4.68
N LEU A 70 51.01 -47.57 -5.45
CA LEU A 70 50.98 -47.84 -6.90
C LEU A 70 51.07 -49.34 -7.21
N ASP A 71 51.50 -50.14 -6.24
CA ASP A 71 51.85 -51.55 -6.36
C ASP A 71 50.90 -52.48 -5.59
N ALA A 72 49.60 -52.11 -5.49
CA ALA A 72 48.59 -52.97 -4.88
C ALA A 72 48.52 -54.34 -5.60
N PRO A 73 48.47 -55.48 -4.88
CA PRO A 73 48.26 -55.62 -3.42
C PRO A 73 49.53 -55.67 -2.55
N LEU A 74 50.73 -55.58 -3.15
CA LEU A 74 52.00 -55.71 -2.41
C LEU A 74 52.27 -54.50 -1.50
N ASN A 75 51.82 -53.31 -1.91
CA ASN A 75 51.86 -52.07 -1.10
C ASN A 75 53.25 -51.71 -0.54
N LEU A 76 54.33 -51.97 -1.28
CA LEU A 76 55.70 -51.68 -0.86
C LEU A 76 56.14 -50.24 -1.17
N SER A 77 55.41 -49.54 -2.03
CA SER A 77 55.74 -48.19 -2.51
C SER A 77 54.58 -47.20 -2.34
N CYS A 78 54.06 -47.12 -1.11
CA CYS A 78 53.01 -46.19 -0.74
C CYS A 78 53.52 -44.78 -0.48
N THR A 79 52.74 -43.77 -0.89
CA THR A 79 52.97 -42.36 -0.56
C THR A 79 51.73 -41.77 0.10
N THR A 80 51.95 -40.81 1.00
CA THR A 80 50.87 -40.01 1.59
C THR A 80 50.66 -38.78 0.73
N ILE A 81 49.45 -38.63 0.20
CA ILE A 81 49.01 -37.48 -0.58
C ILE A 81 48.16 -36.61 0.34
N GLN A 82 48.55 -35.35 0.47
CA GLN A 82 47.78 -34.36 1.21
C GLN A 82 46.73 -33.74 0.28
N GLU A 83 45.45 -33.89 0.62
CA GLU A 83 44.33 -33.28 -0.08
C GLU A 83 43.74 -32.18 0.81
N ASN A 84 43.61 -30.97 0.26
CA ASN A 84 43.04 -29.82 0.96
C ASN A 84 41.62 -29.57 0.45
N PHE A 85 40.64 -29.61 1.34
CA PHE A 85 39.24 -29.34 1.03
C PHE A 85 38.85 -27.99 1.62
N ASN A 86 38.56 -27.03 0.74
CA ASN A 86 38.09 -25.71 1.14
C ASN A 86 36.56 -25.68 1.13
N TYR A 87 35.96 -25.23 2.22
CA TYR A 87 34.51 -25.06 2.34
C TYR A 87 34.18 -23.80 3.12
N THR A 88 32.97 -23.27 2.89
CA THR A 88 32.48 -22.10 3.63
C THR A 88 32.08 -22.50 5.04
N CYS A 89 32.58 -21.78 6.04
CA CYS A 89 32.33 -22.05 7.45
C CYS A 89 32.08 -20.75 8.22
N SER A 90 31.39 -20.86 9.36
CA SER A 90 31.26 -19.74 10.31
C SER A 90 32.59 -19.52 11.02
N GLN A 91 33.12 -18.30 10.95
CA GLN A 91 34.37 -17.88 11.63
C GLN A 91 34.12 -17.04 12.89
N GLY A 92 32.86 -16.82 13.23
CA GLY A 92 32.46 -16.04 14.40
C GLY A 92 31.22 -15.21 14.14
N LYS A 93 30.98 -14.26 15.03
CA LYS A 93 29.90 -13.29 14.93
C LYS A 93 30.47 -11.88 15.05
N GLN A 94 29.85 -10.94 14.36
CA GLN A 94 30.07 -9.52 14.55
C GLN A 94 28.76 -8.82 14.85
N THR A 95 28.80 -7.85 15.75
CA THR A 95 27.70 -6.91 15.92
C THR A 95 27.79 -5.87 14.83
N VAL A 96 26.76 -5.79 13.98
CA VAL A 96 26.64 -4.74 12.97
C VAL A 96 25.60 -3.73 13.42
N THR A 97 25.83 -2.46 13.10
CA THR A 97 24.83 -1.41 13.25
C THR A 97 24.16 -1.19 11.90
N LYS A 98 22.85 -1.36 11.85
CA LYS A 98 22.02 -1.09 10.68
C LYS A 98 21.21 0.17 10.90
N SER A 99 20.85 0.81 9.80
CA SER A 99 19.95 1.96 9.81
C SER A 99 18.90 1.79 8.71
N LYS A 100 17.69 2.27 9.00
CA LYS A 100 16.64 2.45 8.01
C LYS A 100 15.99 3.81 8.23
N GLN A 101 15.45 4.36 7.15
CA GLN A 101 14.55 5.49 7.25
C GLN A 101 13.13 4.95 7.39
N ASP A 102 12.48 5.30 8.50
CA ASP A 102 11.10 4.92 8.82
C ASP A 102 10.24 6.17 8.58
N CYS A 103 9.37 6.13 7.57
CA CYS A 103 8.59 7.28 7.13
C CYS A 103 7.10 6.99 7.34
N ASP A 104 6.44 7.88 8.07
CA ASP A 104 5.02 7.80 8.36
C ASP A 104 4.30 9.01 7.75
N THR A 105 3.12 8.80 7.18
CA THR A 105 2.25 9.89 6.74
C THR A 105 1.66 10.57 7.96
N THR A 106 1.92 11.86 8.14
CA THR A 106 1.44 12.64 9.28
C THR A 106 0.24 13.51 8.95
N GLY A 107 -0.12 13.61 7.68
CA GLY A 107 -1.18 14.50 7.24
C GLY A 107 -1.30 14.62 5.73
N TYR A 108 -2.16 15.54 5.30
CA TYR A 108 -2.38 15.86 3.90
C TYR A 108 -2.53 17.37 3.72
N VAL A 109 -1.99 17.90 2.63
CA VAL A 109 -2.30 19.24 2.14
C VAL A 109 -3.25 19.11 0.96
N ILE A 110 -4.46 19.64 1.10
CA ILE A 110 -5.52 19.58 0.10
C ILE A 110 -5.96 21.00 -0.21
N ASN A 111 -5.68 21.51 -1.42
CA ASN A 111 -6.06 22.88 -1.81
C ASN A 111 -5.64 23.96 -0.77
N ASN A 112 -4.43 23.84 -0.21
CA ASN A 112 -3.86 24.66 0.88
C ASN A 112 -4.47 24.44 2.28
N VAL A 113 -5.41 23.52 2.45
CA VAL A 113 -5.89 23.08 3.75
C VAL A 113 -4.94 22.01 4.29
N HIS A 114 -4.44 22.19 5.52
CA HIS A 114 -3.58 21.21 6.17
C HIS A 114 -4.43 20.33 7.09
N LEU A 115 -4.48 19.05 6.79
CA LEU A 115 -5.09 18.02 7.60
C LEU A 115 -4.00 17.29 8.38
N ASN A 116 -4.07 17.33 9.70
CA ASN A 116 -3.21 16.52 10.56
C ASN A 116 -3.89 15.18 10.83
N THR A 117 -3.20 14.09 10.50
CA THR A 117 -3.73 12.73 10.56
C THR A 117 -2.74 11.76 11.21
N ILE A 118 -1.84 12.25 12.08
CA ILE A 118 -0.75 11.44 12.66
C ILE A 118 -1.24 10.18 13.40
N ASP A 119 -2.42 10.26 13.99
CA ASP A 119 -3.04 9.17 14.76
C ASP A 119 -4.03 8.33 13.92
N TYR A 120 -4.05 8.57 12.62
CA TYR A 120 -5.03 8.04 11.69
C TYR A 120 -4.40 7.48 10.43
N LYS A 121 -5.05 6.47 9.85
CA LYS A 121 -4.80 6.05 8.48
C LYS A 121 -5.94 6.55 7.60
N CYS A 122 -5.63 7.24 6.52
CA CYS A 122 -6.65 7.85 5.69
C CYS A 122 -6.66 7.28 4.28
N ASP A 123 -7.86 6.96 3.81
CA ASP A 123 -8.17 6.81 2.39
C ASP A 123 -8.66 8.16 1.85
N VAL A 124 -8.13 8.59 0.69
CA VAL A 124 -8.40 9.90 0.11
C VAL A 124 -8.93 9.73 -1.31
N ILE A 125 -10.15 10.20 -1.56
CA ILE A 125 -10.86 10.06 -2.83
C ILE A 125 -11.17 11.45 -3.39
N ASP A 126 -10.82 11.67 -4.65
CA ASP A 126 -11.24 12.86 -5.43
C ASP A 126 -12.49 12.53 -6.25
N ASN A 127 -13.57 13.26 -6.00
CA ASN A 127 -14.77 13.24 -6.82
C ASN A 127 -15.00 14.62 -7.44
N SER A 128 -14.40 14.84 -8.61
CA SER A 128 -14.60 16.06 -9.42
C SER A 128 -14.25 17.37 -8.69
N GLY A 129 -13.16 17.36 -7.93
CA GLY A 129 -12.65 18.54 -7.20
C GLY A 129 -13.10 18.62 -5.74
N VAL A 130 -14.02 17.74 -5.32
CA VAL A 130 -14.36 17.54 -3.91
C VAL A 130 -13.54 16.36 -3.38
N ILE A 131 -12.61 16.64 -2.48
CA ILE A 131 -11.78 15.62 -1.85
C ILE A 131 -12.44 15.14 -0.56
N THR A 132 -12.61 13.83 -0.45
CA THR A 132 -13.03 13.19 0.79
C THR A 132 -11.87 12.38 1.36
N ALA A 133 -11.36 12.77 2.52
CA ALA A 133 -10.40 11.99 3.29
C ALA A 133 -11.17 11.29 4.42
N THR A 134 -11.20 9.95 4.40
CA THR A 134 -11.79 9.14 5.46
C THR A 134 -10.66 8.49 6.23
N CYS A 135 -10.58 8.79 7.52
CA CYS A 135 -9.46 8.50 8.40
C CYS A 135 -9.92 7.55 9.51
N ASP A 136 -9.40 6.33 9.48
CA ASP A 136 -9.57 5.31 10.50
C ASP A 136 -8.52 5.47 11.62
N SER A 137 -8.96 5.38 12.87
CA SER A 137 -8.10 5.55 14.04
C SER A 137 -7.14 4.37 14.19
N VAL A 138 -5.87 4.66 14.51
CA VAL A 138 -4.88 3.61 14.78
C VAL A 138 -5.05 2.99 16.17
N PHE A 139 -5.80 3.61 17.08
CA PHE A 139 -5.90 3.16 18.47
C PHE A 139 -7.12 2.29 18.76
N ASP A 140 -8.29 2.72 18.28
CA ASP A 140 -9.58 2.06 18.49
C ASP A 140 -10.28 1.67 17.18
N GLY A 141 -9.69 2.04 16.04
CA GLY A 141 -9.93 1.41 14.74
C GLY A 141 -8.94 0.28 14.49
N ASN A 142 -9.10 -0.42 13.35
CA ASN A 142 -8.18 -1.48 12.96
C ASN A 142 -6.89 -0.93 12.30
N GLY A 143 -6.85 0.37 12.02
CA GLY A 143 -5.72 1.12 11.48
C GLY A 143 -5.39 0.79 10.02
N ASP A 144 -6.36 0.30 9.25
CA ASP A 144 -6.17 -0.07 7.83
C ASP A 144 -6.51 1.07 6.85
N GLY A 145 -7.15 2.14 7.34
CA GLY A 145 -7.56 3.31 6.56
C GLY A 145 -8.93 3.17 5.90
N VAL A 146 -9.61 2.05 6.11
CA VAL A 146 -10.97 1.79 5.70
C VAL A 146 -11.86 1.84 6.93
N CYS A 147 -12.87 2.67 6.84
CA CYS A 147 -13.69 2.98 7.99
C CYS A 147 -14.95 2.09 8.06
N GLY A 148 -14.86 1.00 8.81
CA GLY A 148 -15.87 -0.04 9.00
C GLY A 148 -16.91 0.25 10.09
N SER A 149 -17.76 -0.74 10.36
CA SER A 149 -18.74 -0.70 11.46
C SER A 149 -18.07 -1.12 12.76
N GLY A 150 -18.36 -0.42 13.85
CA GLY A 150 -17.70 -0.64 15.14
C GLY A 150 -16.36 0.09 15.33
N GLU A 151 -15.92 0.88 14.34
CA GLU A 151 -14.65 1.61 14.34
C GLU A 151 -14.85 3.11 14.49
N SER A 152 -13.90 3.77 15.14
CA SER A 152 -13.86 5.22 15.27
C SER A 152 -13.14 5.84 14.09
N CYS A 153 -13.83 6.74 13.39
CA CYS A 153 -13.28 7.41 12.23
C CYS A 153 -13.61 8.90 12.20
N THR A 154 -12.73 9.63 11.52
CA THR A 154 -12.98 11.01 11.11
C THR A 154 -13.05 11.09 9.59
N ARG A 155 -13.93 11.94 9.07
CA ARG A 155 -14.03 12.23 7.63
C ARG A 155 -13.94 13.73 7.41
N PHE A 156 -13.05 14.11 6.49
CA PHE A 156 -12.91 15.47 5.99
C PHE A 156 -13.42 15.54 4.57
N VAL A 157 -14.33 16.46 4.30
CA VAL A 157 -14.78 16.80 2.95
C VAL A 157 -14.27 18.20 2.64
N VAL A 158 -13.35 18.27 1.67
CA VAL A 158 -12.73 19.51 1.20
C VAL A 158 -13.29 19.86 -0.17
N ASP A 159 -14.03 20.97 -0.26
CA ASP A 159 -14.60 21.50 -1.51
C ASP A 159 -14.05 22.92 -1.71
N GLY A 160 -13.09 23.05 -2.63
CA GLY A 160 -12.32 24.29 -2.78
C GLY A 160 -11.56 24.63 -1.50
N THR A 161 -11.97 25.70 -0.82
CA THR A 161 -11.43 26.12 0.49
C THR A 161 -12.36 25.77 1.66
N SER A 162 -13.54 25.22 1.39
CA SER A 162 -14.48 24.79 2.43
C SER A 162 -14.05 23.43 2.97
N VAL A 163 -14.08 23.25 4.29
CA VAL A 163 -13.75 21.99 4.95
C VAL A 163 -14.88 21.63 5.90
N THR A 164 -15.44 20.45 5.70
CA THR A 164 -16.40 19.86 6.63
C THR A 164 -15.77 18.65 7.29
N ARG A 165 -15.73 18.66 8.62
CA ARG A 165 -15.33 17.50 9.44
C ARG A 165 -16.57 16.83 9.98
N THR A 166 -16.61 15.51 9.87
CA THR A 166 -17.58 14.66 10.57
C THR A 166 -16.88 13.49 11.21
N GLU A 167 -17.41 13.01 12.31
CA GLU A 167 -16.88 11.91 13.10
C GLU A 167 -17.93 10.81 13.19
N LYS A 168 -17.47 9.58 13.35
CA LYS A 168 -18.29 8.51 13.88
C LYS A 168 -17.45 7.68 14.85
N ASN A 169 -18.08 7.22 15.91
CA ASN A 169 -17.53 6.22 16.81
C ASN A 169 -18.02 4.83 16.33
N SER A 170 -18.02 3.83 17.22
CA SER A 170 -18.55 2.47 17.00
C SER A 170 -19.99 2.37 16.44
N GLY A 171 -20.75 3.46 16.34
CA GLY A 171 -22.02 3.54 15.61
C GLY A 171 -21.84 3.96 14.15
N ASP A 172 -22.72 3.51 13.25
CA ASP A 172 -22.57 3.75 11.81
C ASP A 172 -22.93 5.18 11.34
N THR A 173 -23.31 6.08 12.25
CA THR A 173 -23.77 7.43 11.92
C THR A 173 -22.67 8.48 12.01
N TRP A 174 -22.47 9.22 10.93
CA TRP A 174 -21.59 10.39 10.89
C TRP A 174 -22.28 11.61 11.49
N VAL A 175 -21.61 12.26 12.44
CA VAL A 175 -22.06 13.49 13.11
C VAL A 175 -20.97 14.57 13.03
N ALA A 176 -21.33 15.84 13.22
CA ALA A 176 -20.36 16.94 13.09
C ALA A 176 -19.32 16.97 14.23
N SER A 177 -19.71 16.50 15.41
CA SER A 177 -18.86 16.34 16.57
C SER A 177 -19.50 15.28 17.47
N ASP A 178 -18.70 14.33 17.93
CA ASP A 178 -19.12 13.30 18.88
C ASP A 178 -18.28 13.42 20.17
N GLU A 179 -18.88 13.86 21.28
CA GLU A 179 -18.18 13.99 22.56
C GLU A 179 -17.69 12.64 23.13
N SER A 180 -18.18 11.52 22.61
CA SER A 180 -17.70 10.16 22.97
C SER A 180 -16.47 9.73 22.17
N TYR A 181 -16.03 10.56 21.21
CA TYR A 181 -14.89 10.28 20.37
C TYR A 181 -13.58 10.47 21.14
N PHE A 182 -12.84 9.39 21.35
CA PHE A 182 -11.70 9.34 22.27
C PHE A 182 -10.45 10.09 21.79
N LEU A 183 -10.42 10.60 20.55
CA LEU A 183 -9.23 11.15 19.92
C LEU A 183 -9.46 12.49 19.23
N GLU A 184 -9.51 13.56 20.02
CA GLU A 184 -9.68 14.95 19.55
C GLU A 184 -8.48 15.51 18.73
N ARG A 185 -7.55 14.66 18.27
CA ARG A 185 -6.26 15.09 17.69
C ARG A 185 -6.19 15.13 16.17
N ALA A 186 -7.27 14.78 15.46
CA ALA A 186 -7.39 15.08 14.03
C ALA A 186 -7.87 16.52 13.86
N ASP A 187 -6.99 17.42 13.47
CA ASP A 187 -7.30 18.84 13.34
C ASP A 187 -7.06 19.37 11.92
N VAL A 188 -7.82 20.42 11.59
CA VAL A 188 -7.66 21.18 10.35
C VAL A 188 -6.96 22.48 10.72
N THR A 189 -5.79 22.71 10.14
CA THR A 189 -5.07 23.99 10.27
C THR A 189 -5.18 24.76 8.96
N SER A 190 -5.63 26.02 9.07
CA SER A 190 -5.78 26.97 7.97
C SER A 190 -4.58 27.90 7.86
#